data_AF-A0A1N5V3W6-F1
#
_entry.id   AF-A0A1N5V3W6-F1
#
_cell.length_a   1.000
_cell.length_b   1.000
_cell.length_c   1.000
_cell.angle_alpha   90.00
_cell.angle_beta   90.00
_cell.angle_gamma   90.00
#
_symmetry.space_group_name_H-M   'P 1'
#
loop_
_entity.id
_entity.type
_entity.pdbx_description
1 polymer ?
#
loop_
_entity_poly.entity_id
_entity_poly.type
_entity_poly.pdbx_seq_one_letter_code
_entity_poly.pdbx_strand_id
1 'polypeptide(L)'
;MAIIDLIFDEKRNLFSIPVILVKKPVRGIGNIPDKSSKLEWCNALMYVDTGSNLTSITEIEVDKLNLNRGAFKNQRVGGIGGFMETPTTNEVTITIMSGDSMIDINLDKIAAHPSQLKRKIQKKQGVYVQKGEEKLEMICLFGLDALEKLGGKLELDVRNKSGKIII
;
A
#
# COMPACT_ATOMS: atom_id res chain seq x y z
N MET A 1 23.78 -2.97 -10.54
CA MET A 1 22.65 -2.03 -10.51
C MET A 1 21.41 -2.87 -10.70
N ALA A 2 20.59 -2.96 -9.67
CA ALA A 2 19.38 -3.75 -9.68
C ALA A 2 18.26 -2.92 -10.32
N ILE A 3 17.44 -3.55 -11.15
CA ILE A 3 16.33 -2.89 -11.84
C ILE A 3 15.06 -3.63 -11.47
N ILE A 4 14.03 -2.87 -11.10
CA ILE A 4 12.69 -3.39 -10.87
C ILE A 4 11.78 -2.74 -11.90
N ASP A 5 11.28 -3.55 -12.84
CA ASP A 5 10.33 -3.08 -13.84
C ASP A 5 8.94 -2.89 -13.23
N LEU A 6 8.30 -1.79 -13.58
CA LEU A 6 6.93 -1.48 -13.17
C LEU A 6 5.95 -1.95 -14.24
N ILE A 7 4.78 -2.40 -13.79
CA ILE A 7 3.67 -2.80 -14.65
C ILE A 7 2.72 -1.62 -14.78
N PHE A 8 2.43 -1.21 -16.00
CA PHE A 8 1.40 -0.20 -16.26
C PHE A 8 0.01 -0.85 -16.29
N ASP A 9 -0.88 -0.43 -15.39
CA ASP A 9 -2.29 -0.82 -15.37
C ASP A 9 -3.11 0.14 -16.24
N GLU A 10 -3.49 -0.30 -17.43
CA GLU A 10 -4.31 0.46 -18.39
C GLU A 10 -5.69 0.85 -17.83
N LYS A 11 -6.30 0.00 -16.99
CA LYS A 11 -7.64 0.26 -16.45
C LYS A 11 -7.62 1.43 -15.46
N ARG A 12 -6.56 1.52 -14.67
CA ARG A 12 -6.38 2.58 -13.66
C ARG A 12 -5.52 3.74 -14.14
N ASN A 13 -4.80 3.58 -15.25
CA ASN A 13 -3.81 4.52 -15.78
C ASN A 13 -2.72 4.85 -14.73
N LEU A 14 -2.19 3.81 -14.07
CA LEU A 14 -1.20 3.91 -13.00
C LEU A 14 -0.08 2.88 -13.17
N PHE A 15 1.11 3.20 -12.66
CA PHE A 15 2.22 2.25 -12.56
C PHE A 15 2.13 1.45 -11.26
N SER A 16 2.44 0.17 -11.32
CA SER A 16 2.31 -0.76 -10.21
C SER A 16 3.50 -1.70 -10.10
N ILE A 17 3.67 -2.25 -8.91
CA ILE A 17 4.73 -3.18 -8.55
C ILE A 17 4.12 -4.37 -7.81
N PRO A 18 4.32 -5.61 -8.30
CA PRO A 18 3.97 -6.82 -7.56
C PRO A 18 4.87 -6.94 -6.32
N VAL A 19 4.26 -7.20 -5.18
CA VAL A 19 4.98 -7.39 -3.91
C VAL A 19 4.46 -8.60 -3.17
N ILE A 20 5.31 -9.12 -2.28
CA ILE A 20 4.90 -10.04 -1.22
C ILE A 20 4.89 -9.24 0.08
N LEU A 21 3.73 -9.14 0.72
CA LEU A 21 3.61 -8.58 2.06
C LEU A 21 3.80 -9.70 3.07
N VAL A 22 4.63 -9.47 4.07
CA VAL A 22 4.95 -10.47 5.11
C VAL A 22 4.74 -9.85 6.49
N LYS A 23 4.00 -10.52 7.36
CA LYS A 23 3.90 -10.14 8.76
C LYS A 23 5.20 -10.45 9.50
N LYS A 24 5.78 -9.43 10.12
CA LYS A 24 6.98 -9.56 10.94
C LYS A 24 6.66 -10.43 12.16
N PRO A 25 7.56 -11.38 12.52
CA PRO A 25 7.42 -12.11 13.76
C PRO A 25 7.54 -11.14 14.94
N VAL A 26 6.60 -11.21 15.89
CA VAL A 26 6.62 -10.40 17.11
C VAL A 26 7.83 -10.81 17.95
N ARG A 27 8.91 -10.02 17.91
CA ARG A 27 10.04 -10.21 18.82
C ARG A 27 9.74 -9.54 20.15
N GLY A 28 9.16 -10.32 21.07
CA GLY A 28 9.14 -10.04 22.50
C GLY A 28 7.80 -9.51 23.03
N ILE A 29 7.10 -10.37 23.78
CA ILE A 29 6.73 -10.22 25.20
C ILE A 29 6.22 -11.61 25.63
N GLY A 30 6.89 -12.24 26.60
CA GLY A 30 6.42 -13.32 27.47
C GLY A 30 5.72 -14.54 26.83
N ASN A 31 6.36 -15.70 26.93
CA ASN A 31 5.80 -17.05 26.75
C ASN A 31 4.26 -17.15 26.79
N ILE A 32 3.65 -17.27 25.60
CA ILE A 32 2.48 -18.11 25.41
C ILE A 32 2.77 -18.94 24.15
N PRO A 33 3.10 -20.24 24.28
CA PRO A 33 3.22 -21.13 23.15
C PRO A 33 1.80 -21.52 22.72
N ASP A 34 1.07 -20.60 22.08
CA ASP A 34 -0.18 -20.96 21.43
C ASP A 34 -0.10 -20.62 19.94
N LYS A 35 0.01 -21.72 19.19
CA LYS A 35 -0.45 -21.93 17.80
C LYS A 35 -0.12 -20.86 16.78
N SER A 36 0.81 -21.25 15.90
CA SER A 36 1.09 -20.65 14.59
C SER A 36 2.06 -19.47 14.61
N SER A 37 3.35 -19.77 14.85
CA SER A 37 4.46 -19.01 14.27
C SER A 37 4.56 -19.18 12.74
N LYS A 38 3.42 -19.39 12.07
CA LYS A 38 3.35 -19.53 10.62
C LYS A 38 3.59 -18.14 10.06
N LEU A 39 4.59 -18.02 9.20
CA LEU A 39 4.83 -16.80 8.45
C LEU A 39 3.56 -16.48 7.66
N GLU A 40 2.88 -15.40 8.03
CA GLU A 40 1.71 -14.90 7.32
C GLU A 40 2.19 -13.98 6.22
N TRP A 41 1.84 -14.33 4.99
CA TRP A 41 2.21 -13.58 3.81
C TRP A 41 1.07 -13.55 2.81
N CYS A 42 1.01 -12.51 1.99
CA CYS A 42 0.13 -12.47 0.85
C CYS A 42 0.76 -11.71 -0.32
N ASN A 43 0.38 -12.08 -1.54
CA ASN A 43 0.72 -11.32 -2.73
C ASN A 43 -0.19 -10.08 -2.80
N ALA A 44 0.40 -8.93 -3.12
CA ALA A 44 -0.33 -7.70 -3.35
C ALA A 44 0.22 -6.97 -4.59
N LEU A 45 -0.58 -6.07 -5.13
CA LEU A 45 -0.15 -5.14 -6.15
C LEU A 45 -0.18 -3.75 -5.53
N MET A 46 0.98 -3.08 -5.47
CA MET A 46 1.09 -1.73 -4.93
C MET A 46 1.27 -0.75 -6.09
N TYR A 47 0.57 0.37 -6.05
CA TYR A 47 0.65 1.39 -7.09
C TYR A 47 1.61 2.49 -6.67
N VAL A 48 2.52 2.87 -7.56
CA VAL A 48 3.51 3.91 -7.29
C VAL A 48 2.80 5.23 -7.08
N ASP A 49 2.96 5.81 -5.90
CA ASP A 49 2.36 7.09 -5.53
C ASP A 49 3.46 8.08 -5.14
N THR A 50 3.70 9.03 -6.04
CA THR A 50 4.66 10.12 -5.82
C THR A 50 4.03 11.32 -5.09
N GLY A 51 2.73 11.28 -4.82
CA GLY A 51 1.99 12.32 -4.10
C GLY A 51 1.86 12.04 -2.59
N SER A 52 2.02 10.79 -2.17
CA SER A 52 2.00 10.39 -0.76
C SER A 52 3.39 10.05 -0.24
N ASN A 53 3.72 10.62 0.92
CA ASN A 53 4.97 10.30 1.60
C ASN A 53 4.95 8.93 2.29
N LEU A 54 3.79 8.30 2.40
CA LEU A 54 3.59 7.10 3.21
C LEU A 54 3.03 5.95 2.38
N THR A 55 3.69 4.80 2.48
CA THR A 55 3.24 3.55 1.90
C THR A 55 2.04 3.00 2.65
N SER A 56 1.08 2.43 1.93
CA SER A 56 -0.18 1.99 2.52
C SER A 56 -0.71 0.68 1.94
N ILE A 57 -1.47 -0.03 2.78
CA ILE A 57 -2.17 -1.26 2.43
C ILE A 57 -3.66 -1.12 2.73
N THR A 58 -4.49 -1.90 2.04
CA THR A 58 -5.93 -1.90 2.33
C THR A 58 -6.26 -2.82 3.49
N GLU A 59 -7.45 -2.66 4.06
CA GLU A 59 -8.00 -3.56 5.07
C GLU A 59 -8.06 -5.02 4.60
N ILE A 60 -8.17 -5.29 3.30
CA ILE A 60 -8.13 -6.66 2.76
C ILE A 60 -6.75 -7.29 3.00
N GLU A 61 -5.67 -6.55 2.77
CA GLU A 61 -4.31 -7.04 3.00
C GLU A 61 -4.02 -7.17 4.50
N VAL A 62 -4.54 -6.25 5.32
CA VAL A 62 -4.48 -6.35 6.79
C VAL A 62 -5.10 -7.66 7.28
N ASP A 63 -6.28 -8.02 6.74
CA ASP A 63 -7.00 -9.24 7.12
C ASP A 63 -6.30 -10.51 6.61
N LYS A 64 -5.78 -10.50 5.37
CA LYS A 64 -4.99 -11.62 4.82
C LYS A 64 -3.73 -11.92 5.66
N LEU A 65 -3.16 -10.89 6.26
CA LEU A 65 -1.99 -10.98 7.15
C LEU A 65 -2.39 -11.18 8.62
N ASN A 66 -3.67 -11.37 8.96
CA ASN A 66 -4.18 -11.47 10.33
C ASN A 66 -3.53 -10.46 11.30
N LEU A 67 -3.39 -9.20 10.88
CA LEU A 67 -2.77 -8.18 11.72
C LEU A 67 -3.74 -7.76 12.82
N ASN A 68 -3.21 -7.54 14.04
CA ASN A 68 -4.02 -7.07 15.14
C ASN A 68 -4.32 -5.58 14.98
N ARG A 69 -5.49 -5.26 14.44
CA ARG A 69 -5.97 -3.88 14.26
C ARG A 69 -6.01 -3.09 15.58
N GLY A 70 -6.18 -3.75 16.73
CA GLY A 70 -6.15 -3.12 18.05
C GLY A 70 -4.75 -2.62 18.47
N ALA A 71 -3.69 -3.10 17.82
CA ALA A 71 -2.33 -2.61 18.03
C ALA A 71 -1.96 -1.41 17.14
N PHE A 72 -2.84 -1.03 16.20
CA PHE A 72 -2.54 0.05 15.25
C PHE A 72 -2.54 1.39 15.99
N LYS A 73 -1.58 2.24 15.64
CA LYS A 73 -1.47 3.59 16.19
C LYS A 73 -2.01 4.59 15.18
N ASN A 74 -2.95 5.42 15.60
CA ASN A 74 -3.36 6.57 14.81
C ASN A 74 -2.20 7.57 14.78
N GLN A 75 -1.69 7.83 13.59
CA GLN A 75 -0.64 8.81 13.38
C GLN A 75 -1.15 9.91 12.45
N ARG A 76 -0.71 11.13 12.73
CA ARG A 76 -0.94 12.27 11.87
C ARG A 76 0.02 12.19 10.68
N VAL A 77 -0.52 11.98 9.49
CA VAL A 77 0.22 11.87 8.23
C VAL A 77 -0.13 13.08 7.38
N GLY A 78 0.89 13.74 6.84
CA GLY A 78 0.72 14.84 5.88
C GLY A 78 0.61 14.31 4.46
N GLY A 79 -0.33 14.87 3.69
CA GLY A 79 -0.45 14.65 2.25
C GLY A 79 -0.87 15.94 1.53
N ILE A 80 -1.08 15.84 0.21
CA ILE A 80 -1.41 17.00 -0.67
C ILE A 80 -2.67 17.76 -0.17
N GLY A 81 -3.61 17.07 0.49
CA GLY A 81 -4.83 17.66 1.05
C GLY A 81 -4.74 18.16 2.49
N GLY A 82 -3.55 18.13 3.11
CA GLY A 82 -3.35 18.48 4.52
C GLY A 82 -3.03 17.28 5.40
N PHE A 83 -3.27 17.42 6.70
CA PHE A 83 -3.00 16.35 7.66
C PHE A 83 -4.24 15.50 7.92
N MET A 84 -4.06 14.18 7.94
CA MET A 84 -5.09 13.23 8.35
C MET A 84 -4.56 12.34 9.46
N GLU A 85 -5.42 11.95 10.40
CA GLU A 85 -5.13 10.83 11.28
C GLU A 85 -5.40 9.53 10.53
N THR A 86 -4.41 8.65 10.52
CA THR A 86 -4.48 7.37 9.80
C THR A 86 -3.95 6.27 10.72
N PRO A 87 -4.64 5.13 10.82
CA PRO A 87 -4.13 3.99 11.58
C PRO A 87 -2.92 3.41 10.86
N THR A 88 -1.85 3.18 11.60
CA THR A 88 -0.56 2.70 11.07
C THR A 88 -0.07 1.48 11.84
N THR A 89 0.68 0.63 11.13
CA THR A 89 1.36 -0.54 11.68
C THR A 89 2.82 -0.57 11.22
N ASN A 90 3.71 -1.15 12.01
CA ASN A 90 5.10 -1.41 11.64
C ASN A 90 5.40 -2.91 11.49
N GLU A 91 4.36 -3.75 11.58
CA GLU A 91 4.44 -5.21 11.62
C GLU A 91 4.52 -5.84 10.22
N VAL A 92 4.69 -5.05 9.16
CA VAL A 92 4.71 -5.57 7.78
C VAL A 92 6.08 -5.28 7.13
N THR A 93 6.61 -6.30 6.47
CA THR A 93 7.75 -6.22 5.55
C THR A 93 7.22 -6.33 4.12
N ILE A 94 7.73 -5.51 3.21
CA ILE A 94 7.38 -5.53 1.80
C ILE A 94 8.55 -6.13 1.03
N THR A 95 8.34 -7.28 0.40
CA THR A 95 9.36 -7.96 -0.40
C THR A 95 9.05 -7.78 -1.88
N ILE A 96 10.06 -7.36 -2.64
CA ILE A 96 9.99 -7.15 -4.09
C ILE A 96 10.98 -8.07 -4.79
N MET A 97 10.61 -8.55 -5.97
CA MET A 97 11.54 -9.24 -6.87
C MET A 97 12.28 -8.25 -7.77
N SER A 98 13.60 -8.38 -7.85
CA SER A 98 14.46 -7.71 -8.83
C SER A 98 15.34 -8.76 -9.51
N GLY A 99 14.96 -9.15 -10.74
CA GLY A 99 15.55 -10.31 -11.41
C GLY A 99 15.42 -11.57 -10.56
N ASP A 100 16.55 -12.23 -10.27
CA ASP A 100 16.62 -13.44 -9.43
C ASP A 100 16.77 -13.16 -7.93
N SER A 101 16.74 -11.88 -7.52
CA SER A 101 16.92 -11.46 -6.13
C SER A 101 15.62 -10.97 -5.50
N MET A 102 15.48 -11.19 -4.20
CA MET A 102 14.42 -10.59 -3.38
C MET A 102 14.99 -9.46 -2.53
N ILE A 103 14.27 -8.35 -2.46
CA ILE A 103 14.65 -7.17 -1.67
C ILE A 103 13.55 -6.90 -0.64
N ASP A 104 13.94 -6.93 0.64
CA ASP A 104 13.04 -6.66 1.75
C ASP A 104 13.08 -5.18 2.13
N ILE A 105 11.93 -4.53 2.10
CA ILE A 105 11.73 -3.16 2.58
C ILE A 105 11.07 -3.21 3.94
N ASN A 106 11.81 -2.74 4.94
CA ASN A 106 11.33 -2.61 6.31
C ASN A 106 11.05 -1.14 6.60
N LEU A 107 9.77 -0.76 6.53
CA LEU A 107 9.30 0.57 6.87
C LEU A 107 8.99 0.68 8.37
N ASP A 108 9.18 1.89 8.90
CA ASP A 108 8.88 2.22 10.29
C ASP A 108 7.37 2.27 10.56
N LYS A 109 6.59 2.53 9.50
CA LYS A 109 5.13 2.58 9.53
C LYS A 109 4.57 2.37 8.13
N ILE A 110 3.44 1.70 8.07
CA ILE A 110 2.61 1.49 6.89
C ILE A 110 1.20 1.88 7.28
N ALA A 111 0.56 2.71 6.47
CA ALA A 111 -0.83 3.08 6.69
C ALA A 111 -1.78 1.95 6.31
N ALA A 112 -2.86 1.82 7.08
CA ALA A 112 -3.99 0.96 6.75
C ALA A 112 -5.20 1.82 6.39
N HIS A 113 -5.80 1.57 5.24
CA HIS A 113 -6.99 2.30 4.80
C HIS A 113 -8.15 1.35 4.47
N PRO A 114 -9.41 1.81 4.56
CA PRO A 114 -10.56 1.03 4.16
C PRO A 114 -10.42 0.51 2.73
N SER A 115 -10.87 -0.71 2.45
CA SER A 115 -10.79 -1.26 1.09
C SER A 115 -11.77 -0.61 0.11
N GLN A 116 -12.78 0.09 0.63
CA GLN A 116 -13.78 0.80 -0.16
C GLN A 116 -14.13 2.14 0.48
N LEU A 117 -14.25 3.17 -0.35
CA LEU A 117 -14.80 4.46 0.04
C LEU A 117 -16.20 4.63 -0.55
N LYS A 118 -17.17 4.95 0.31
CA LYS A 118 -18.54 5.24 -0.13
C LYS A 118 -18.70 6.74 -0.27
N ARG A 119 -19.08 7.20 -1.47
CA ARG A 119 -19.37 8.60 -1.74
C ARG A 119 -20.85 8.77 -2.08
N LYS A 120 -21.54 9.63 -1.33
CA LYS A 120 -22.90 10.06 -1.70
C LYS A 120 -22.81 10.95 -2.94
N ILE A 121 -23.57 10.61 -3.98
CA ILE A 121 -23.63 11.37 -5.22
C ILE A 121 -25.04 11.91 -5.42
N GLN A 122 -25.10 13.12 -5.96
CA GLN A 122 -26.33 13.76 -6.38
C GLN A 122 -26.15 14.21 -7.83
N LYS A 123 -26.82 13.55 -8.76
CA LYS A 123 -26.84 13.94 -10.18
C LYS A 123 -28.09 14.77 -10.43
N LYS A 124 -27.90 15.98 -10.97
CA LYS A 124 -28.99 16.83 -11.46
C LYS A 124 -29.07 16.76 -12.98
N GLN A 125 -30.25 16.49 -13.51
CA GLN A 125 -30.58 16.65 -14.92
C GLN A 125 -31.87 17.46 -15.02
N GLY A 126 -31.75 18.74 -15.39
CA GLY A 126 -32.87 19.69 -15.36
C GLY A 126 -33.44 19.85 -13.95
N VAL A 127 -34.75 19.62 -13.80
CA VAL A 127 -35.46 19.68 -12.50
C VAL A 127 -35.29 18.38 -11.70
N TYR A 128 -34.80 17.31 -12.33
CA TYR A 128 -34.69 16.01 -11.69
C TYR A 128 -33.40 15.88 -10.89
N VAL A 129 -33.53 15.39 -9.66
CA VAL A 129 -32.42 15.12 -8.74
C VAL A 129 -32.40 13.62 -8.45
N GLN A 130 -31.38 12.92 -8.93
CA GLN A 130 -31.12 11.54 -8.56
C GLN A 130 -30.06 11.49 -7.46
N LYS A 131 -30.40 10.90 -6.31
CA LYS A 131 -29.47 10.61 -5.21
C LYS A 131 -29.04 9.15 -5.27
N GLY A 132 -27.77 8.88 -5.03
CA GLY A 132 -27.22 7.53 -4.99
C GLY A 132 -25.94 7.45 -4.17
N GLU A 133 -25.37 6.24 -4.11
CA GLU A 133 -24.07 5.98 -3.51
C GLU A 133 -23.14 5.36 -4.54
N GLU A 134 -21.93 5.89 -4.64
CA GLU A 134 -20.85 5.35 -5.43
C GLU A 134 -19.85 4.67 -4.50
N LYS A 135 -19.44 3.44 -4.83
CA LYS A 135 -18.40 2.70 -4.12
C LYS A 135 -17.12 2.75 -4.94
N LEU A 136 -16.06 3.28 -4.34
CA LEU A 136 -14.74 3.35 -4.94
C LEU A 136 -13.83 2.36 -4.23
N GLU A 137 -13.25 1.42 -4.98
CA GLU A 137 -12.25 0.51 -4.45
C GLU A 137 -10.94 1.25 -4.21
N MET A 138 -10.40 1.07 -3.01
CA MET A 138 -9.08 1.57 -2.64
C MET A 138 -8.01 0.57 -3.05
N ILE A 139 -6.79 1.05 -3.23
CA ILE A 139 -5.63 0.27 -3.68
C ILE A 139 -4.48 0.43 -2.69
N CYS A 140 -3.56 -0.53 -2.66
CA CYS A 140 -2.30 -0.38 -1.91
C CYS A 140 -1.40 0.63 -2.62
N LEU A 141 -0.69 1.47 -1.87
CA LEU A 141 0.16 2.52 -2.41
C LEU A 141 1.61 2.27 -2.03
N PHE A 142 2.49 2.26 -3.04
CA PHE A 142 3.93 2.26 -2.89
C PHE A 142 4.40 3.71 -2.83
N GLY A 143 4.57 4.22 -1.61
CA GLY A 143 4.84 5.63 -1.35
C GLY A 143 6.33 6.00 -1.49
N LEU A 144 6.62 7.29 -1.30
CA LEU A 144 7.98 7.81 -1.37
C LEU A 144 8.91 7.25 -0.28
N ASP A 145 8.39 6.91 0.90
CA ASP A 145 9.14 6.25 1.97
C ASP A 145 9.70 4.88 1.56
N ALA A 146 8.93 4.08 0.81
CA ALA A 146 9.40 2.82 0.27
C ALA A 146 10.47 3.01 -0.81
N LEU A 147 10.27 3.97 -1.71
CA LEU A 147 11.29 4.33 -2.72
C LEU A 147 12.58 4.83 -2.08
N GLU A 148 12.48 5.69 -1.06
CA GLU A 148 13.61 6.20 -0.29
C GLU A 148 14.33 5.07 0.44
N LYS A 149 13.59 4.17 1.10
CA LYS A 149 14.17 3.03 1.82
C LYS A 149 14.90 2.06 0.90
N LEU A 150 14.44 1.91 -0.34
CA LEU A 150 15.15 1.16 -1.38
C LEU A 150 16.43 1.85 -1.86
N GLY A 151 16.60 3.15 -1.62
CA GLY A 151 17.62 3.95 -2.30
C GLY A 151 17.36 4.07 -3.80
N GLY A 152 16.10 3.89 -4.23
CA GLY A 152 15.74 3.72 -5.63
C GLY A 152 15.52 5.05 -6.36
N LYS A 153 16.01 5.14 -7.60
CA LYS A 153 15.62 6.20 -8.56
C LYS A 153 14.44 5.71 -9.40
N LEU A 154 13.32 6.44 -9.34
CA LEU A 154 12.13 6.17 -10.15
C LEU A 154 12.26 6.83 -11.53
N GLU A 155 12.11 6.05 -12.60
CA GLU A 155 12.01 6.53 -13.98
C GLU A 155 10.68 6.10 -14.60
N LEU A 156 9.89 7.07 -15.08
CA LEU A 156 8.60 6.83 -15.72
C LEU A 156 8.59 7.44 -17.13
N ASP A 157 8.27 6.61 -18.12
CA ASP A 157 7.91 7.05 -19.47
C ASP A 157 6.39 6.92 -19.64
N VAL A 158 5.71 8.04 -19.43
CA VAL A 158 4.24 8.12 -19.50
C VAL A 158 3.72 7.97 -20.93
N ARG A 159 4.55 8.24 -21.94
CA ARG A 159 4.17 8.09 -23.35
C ARG A 159 4.18 6.63 -23.75
N ASN A 160 5.24 5.91 -23.39
CA ASN A 160 5.42 4.51 -23.76
C ASN A 160 4.88 3.52 -22.72
N LYS A 161 4.29 4.03 -21.63
CA LYS A 161 3.71 3.20 -20.55
C LYS A 161 4.71 2.26 -19.91
N SER A 162 5.97 2.67 -19.82
CA SER A 162 7.05 1.92 -19.19
C SER A 162 7.58 2.66 -17.97
N GLY A 163 7.90 1.94 -16.90
CA GLY A 163 8.50 2.51 -15.72
C GLY A 163 9.44 1.52 -15.04
N LYS A 164 10.41 2.03 -14.30
CA LYS A 164 11.37 1.20 -13.55
C LYS A 164 11.90 1.93 -12.32
N ILE A 165 12.32 1.15 -11.33
CA ILE A 165 13.09 1.62 -10.18
C ILE A 165 14.51 1.10 -10.33
N ILE A 166 15.48 2.01 -10.27
CA ILE A 166 16.91 1.71 -10.39
C ILE A 166 17.53 1.79 -9.00
N ILE A 167 18.20 0.71 -8.56
CA ILE A 167 18.86 0.57 -7.25
C ILE A 167 20.36 0.32 -7.44
#